data_AF-A0A3S4LTC2-F1
#
_entry.id   AF-A0A3S4LTC2-F1
#
_cell.length_a   1.000
_cell.length_b   1.000
_cell.length_c   1.000
_cell.angle_alpha   90.00
_cell.angle_beta   90.00
_cell.angle_gamma   90.00
#
_symmetry.space_group_name_H-M   'P 1'
#
loop_
_entity.id
_entity.type
_entity.pdbx_description
1 polymer ?
#
loop_
_entity_poly.entity_id
_entity_poly.type
_entity_poly.pdbx_seq_one_letter_code
_entity_poly.pdbx_strand_id
1 'polypeptide(L)' 'MADLGIIGVAKMRFTADRCIGCGACVKACSHHAVGCLALKNGKAVKEESACIGCGECVLACPDAGLAT' A
#
# COMPACT_ATOMS: atom_id res chain seq x y z
N MET A 1 -13.50 -27.79 -3.04
CA MET A 1 -13.88 -26.97 -1.87
C MET A 1 -12.89 -27.28 -0.77
N ALA A 2 -12.11 -26.29 -0.35
CA ALA A 2 -11.18 -26.44 0.78
C ALA A 2 -11.90 -25.89 2.03
N ASP A 3 -11.93 -26.70 3.09
CA ASP A 3 -12.58 -26.37 4.36
C ASP A 3 -11.76 -25.34 5.17
N LEU A 4 -10.45 -25.26 4.91
CA LEU A 4 -9.53 -24.34 5.57
C LEU A 4 -8.70 -23.56 4.56
N GLY A 5 -8.76 -22.23 4.64
CA GLY A 5 -7.99 -21.30 3.82
C GLY A 5 -7.01 -20.49 4.67
N ILE A 6 -5.71 -20.73 4.48
CA ILE A 6 -4.64 -19.95 5.11
C ILE A 6 -4.06 -19.05 4.02
N ILE A 7 -4.18 -17.73 4.18
CA ILE A 7 -3.63 -16.74 3.25
C ILE A 7 -2.61 -15.91 4.01
N GLY A 8 -1.35 -15.97 3.57
CA GLY A 8 -0.29 -15.13 4.09
C GLY A 8 -0.36 -13.73 3.47
N VAL A 9 -0.25 -12.71 4.30
CA VAL A 9 -0.11 -11.31 3.86
C VAL A 9 1.23 -10.76 4.32
N ALA A 10 1.97 -10.12 3.42
CA ALA A 10 3.19 -9.41 3.76
C ALA A 10 2.86 -8.02 4.33
N LYS A 11 3.66 -7.49 5.26
CA LYS A 11 3.52 -6.10 5.72
C LYS A 11 4.23 -5.15 4.75
N MET A 12 3.46 -4.36 4.01
CA MET A 12 4.00 -3.35 3.08
C MET A 12 4.62 -2.18 3.83
N ARG A 13 5.90 -1.86 3.58
CA ARG A 13 6.59 -0.71 4.18
C ARG A 13 6.95 0.32 3.11
N PHE A 14 6.54 1.57 3.32
CA PHE A 14 6.89 2.67 2.43
C PHE A 14 8.16 3.38 2.91
N THR A 15 9.16 3.50 2.04
CA THR A 15 10.35 4.29 2.34
C THR A 15 10.12 5.74 1.89
N ALA A 16 9.98 6.63 2.87
CA ALA A 16 9.73 8.05 2.66
C ALA A 16 10.80 8.76 1.81
N ASP A 17 12.02 8.23 1.76
CA ASP A 17 13.13 8.80 1.00
C ASP A 17 12.99 8.60 -0.52
N ARG A 18 12.40 7.48 -0.94
CA ARG A 18 12.17 7.13 -2.35
C ARG A 18 10.84 7.62 -2.89
N CYS A 19 10.00 8.20 -2.04
CA CYS A 19 8.69 8.65 -2.44
C CYS A 19 8.78 9.94 -3.25
N ILE A 20 8.47 9.85 -4.55
CA ILE A 20 8.40 11.00 -5.47
C ILE A 20 7.07 11.78 -5.39
N GLY A 21 6.16 11.41 -4.49
CA GLY A 21 4.90 12.12 -4.29
C GLY A 21 3.85 11.98 -5.41
N CYS A 22 3.97 11.00 -6.29
CA CYS A 22 3.09 10.82 -7.46
C CYS A 22 1.61 10.50 -7.11
N GLY A 23 1.35 9.99 -5.90
CA GLY A 23 -0.02 9.70 -5.43
C GLY A 23 -0.73 8.51 -6.07
N ALA A 24 -0.06 7.75 -6.94
CA ALA A 24 -0.64 6.57 -7.57
C ALA A 24 -1.08 5.51 -6.54
N CYS A 25 -0.26 5.29 -5.49
CA CYS A 25 -0.57 4.37 -4.40
C CYS A 25 -1.82 4.78 -3.59
N VAL A 26 -2.05 6.08 -3.40
CA VAL A 26 -3.25 6.61 -2.71
C VAL A 26 -4.48 6.29 -3.55
N LYS A 27 -4.47 6.62 -4.85
CA LYS A 27 -5.58 6.32 -5.77
C LYS A 27 -5.92 4.83 -5.84
N ALA A 28 -4.90 3.97 -5.97
CA ALA A 28 -5.10 2.52 -6.00
C ALA A 28 -5.69 2.01 -4.67
N CYS A 29 -5.20 2.51 -3.54
CA CYS A 29 -5.71 2.15 -2.22
C CYS A 29 -7.18 2.57 -2.02
N SER A 30 -7.59 3.72 -2.55
CA SER A 30 -9.00 4.16 -2.51
C SER A 30 -9.92 3.28 -3.34
N HIS A 31 -9.42 2.68 -4.42
CA HIS A 31 -10.22 1.90 -5.37
C HIS A 31 -10.37 0.43 -4.98
N HIS A 32 -9.32 -0.17 -4.39
CA HIS A 32 -9.26 -1.60 -4.10
C HIS A 32 -9.14 -1.94 -2.61
N ALA A 33 -8.83 -0.98 -1.75
CA ALA A 33 -8.69 -1.18 -0.31
C ALA A 33 -9.58 -0.19 0.45
N VAL A 34 -9.37 -0.10 1.76
CA VAL A 34 -10.15 0.78 2.65
C VAL A 34 -9.71 2.25 2.61
N GLY A 35 -8.88 2.65 1.62
CA GLY A 35 -8.38 4.03 1.54
C GLY A 35 -7.45 4.43 2.69
N CYS A 36 -6.63 3.51 3.20
CA CYS A 36 -5.72 3.77 4.33
C CYS A 36 -4.43 4.53 3.97
N LEU A 37 -4.26 4.95 2.71
CA LEU A 37 -3.12 5.76 2.28
C LEU A 37 -3.52 7.22 2.08
N ALA A 38 -2.64 8.13 2.49
CA ALA A 38 -2.78 9.56 2.25
C ALA A 38 -1.44 10.17 1.80
N LEU A 39 -1.51 11.28 1.10
CA LEU A 39 -0.34 12.09 0.74
C LEU A 39 -0.17 13.21 1.76
N LYS A 40 0.94 13.22 2.50
CA LYS A 40 1.32 14.30 3.44
C LYS A 40 2.72 14.79 3.10
N ASN A 41 2.89 16.11 2.93
CA ASN A 41 4.17 16.73 2.58
C ASN A 41 4.84 16.10 1.33
N GLY A 42 4.05 15.74 0.32
CA GLY A 42 4.54 15.07 -0.90
C GLY A 42 5.00 13.63 -0.68
N LYS A 43 4.73 13.03 0.49
CA LYS A 43 5.08 11.63 0.80
C LYS A 43 3.84 10.82 1.12
N ALA A 44 3.84 9.56 0.67
CA ALA A 44 2.78 8.62 1.00
C ALA A 44 2.90 8.18 2.47
N VAL A 45 1.80 8.30 3.21
CA VAL A 45 1.65 7.87 4.60
C VAL A 45 0.55 6.82 4.65
N LYS A 46 0.85 5.67 5.26
CA LYS A 46 -0.07 4.54 5.40
C LYS A 46 -0.56 4.46 6.84
N GLU A 47 -1.87 4.34 7.02
CA GLU A 47 -2.49 3.97 8.29
C GLU A 47 -2.43 2.43 8.40
N GLU A 48 -1.61 1.93 9.32
CA GLU A 48 -1.32 0.50 9.43
C GLU A 48 -2.51 -0.30 9.97
N SER A 49 -3.34 0.32 10.82
CA SER A 49 -4.45 -0.36 11.49
C SER A 49 -5.58 -0.73 10.53
N ALA A 50 -5.80 0.09 9.50
CA ALA A 50 -6.77 -0.13 8.45
C ALA A 50 -6.21 -0.94 7.26
N CYS A 51 -4.89 -1.15 7.17
CA CYS A 51 -4.31 -1.84 6.03
C CYS A 51 -4.62 -3.35 6.02
N ILE A 52 -5.39 -3.81 5.03
CA ILE A 52 -5.76 -5.23 4.86
C ILE A 52 -4.73 -6.08 4.10
N GLY A 53 -3.66 -5.46 3.60
CA GLY A 53 -2.58 -6.18 2.92
C GLY A 53 -2.86 -6.62 1.47
N CYS A 54 -3.71 -5.91 0.71
CA CYS A 54 -4.07 -6.28 -0.66
C CYS A 54 -2.94 -6.12 -1.71
N GLY A 55 -1.90 -5.33 -1.42
CA GLY A 55 -0.73 -5.18 -2.29
C GLY A 55 -0.89 -4.26 -3.53
N GLU A 56 -2.09 -3.79 -3.83
CA GLU A 56 -2.39 -2.89 -4.97
C GLU A 56 -1.53 -1.62 -5.00
N CYS A 57 -1.25 -1.04 -3.83
CA CYS A 57 -0.43 0.14 -3.71
C CYS A 57 1.03 -0.06 -4.18
N VAL A 58 1.52 -1.31 -4.16
CA VAL A 58 2.85 -1.69 -4.64
C VAL A 58 2.87 -1.72 -6.16
N LEU A 59 1.86 -2.36 -6.76
CA LEU A 59 1.72 -2.48 -8.22
C LEU A 59 1.52 -1.12 -8.89
N ALA A 60 0.79 -0.23 -8.24
CA ALA A 60 0.55 1.12 -8.75
C ALA A 60 1.75 2.07 -8.58
N CYS A 61 2.76 1.73 -7.77
CA CYS A 61 3.85 2.64 -7.47
C CYS A 61 4.92 2.62 -8.58
N PRO A 62 5.14 3.74 -9.30
CA PRO A 62 6.08 3.77 -10.43
C PRO A 62 7.56 3.65 -10.02
N ASP A 63 7.91 4.00 -8.77
CA ASP A 63 9.30 3.91 -8.27
C ASP A 63 9.59 2.58 -7.54
N ALA A 64 8.61 1.69 -7.39
CA ALA A 64 8.72 0.50 -6.54
C ALA A 64 9.30 0.82 -5.14
N GLY A 65 8.82 1.91 -4.52
CA GLY A 65 9.31 2.45 -3.24
C GLY A 65 9.01 1.60 -1.99
N LEU A 66 8.86 0.28 -2.15
CA LEU A 66 8.77 -0.67 -1.05
C LEU A 66 10.17 -1.21 -0.71
N ALA A 67 10.56 -1.08 0.55
CA ALA A 67 11.54 -2.00 1.13
C ALA A 67 10.80 -3.30 1.47
N THR A 68 11.21 -4.40 0.85
CA THR A 68 10.85 -5.77 1.23
C THR A 68 11.21 -6.06 2.68
#